data_AF-A0A5K7YRZ1-F1
#
_entry.id   AF-A0A5K7YRZ1-F1
#
_cell.length_a   1.000
_cell.length_b   1.000
_cell.length_c   1.000
_cell.angle_alpha   90.00
_cell.angle_beta   90.00
_cell.angle_gamma   90.00
#
_symmetry.space_group_name_H-M   'P 1'
#
loop_
_entity.id
_entity.type
_entity.pdbx_description
1 polymer ?
#
loop_
_entity_poly.entity_id
_entity_poly.type
_entity_poly.pdbx_seq_one_letter_code
_entity_poly.pdbx_strand_id
1 'polypeptide(L)'
;MAAQLLSGQGFTNIVNVAGGFNAWTGGTAFLGEEKGLALFDGVTSVENALAVAYSLEEGLKNFYEDMAAKVTVDAARQLFHQLSQIEMKHQDRIIAQYTELTGRPVTRETFEARQVSEVLEGGLTTEEYANLLMPSYDTVSEIIELAMSIEAQALDLYLRASEKAQNEAGKKALIQIANEEKTHLARLGQLMEETLEEEA
;
A
#
# COMPACT_ATOMS: atom_id res chain seq x y z
N MET A 1 -15.74 16.46 -18.06
CA MET A 1 -16.05 17.61 -17.17
C MET A 1 -14.83 18.05 -16.35
N ALA A 2 -14.10 17.15 -15.66
CA ALA A 2 -12.92 17.52 -14.87
C ALA A 2 -11.79 18.20 -15.69
N ALA A 3 -11.37 17.62 -16.81
CA ALA A 3 -10.34 18.19 -17.68
C ALA A 3 -10.69 19.60 -18.21
N GLN A 4 -11.96 19.83 -18.55
CA GLN A 4 -12.44 21.14 -19.01
C GLN A 4 -12.42 22.19 -17.89
N LEU A 5 -12.74 21.77 -16.67
CA LEU A 5 -12.74 22.62 -15.48
C LEU A 5 -11.31 23.02 -15.09
N LEU A 6 -10.35 22.08 -15.18
CA LEU A 6 -8.93 22.32 -14.96
C LEU A 6 -8.34 23.26 -16.03
N SER A 7 -8.79 23.17 -17.27
CA SER A 7 -8.36 24.08 -18.35
C SER A 7 -8.74 25.54 -18.06
N GLY A 8 -9.81 25.78 -17.31
CA GLY A 8 -10.22 27.11 -16.86
C GLY A 8 -9.45 27.64 -15.64
N GLN A 9 -8.62 26.82 -15.00
CA GLN A 9 -7.87 27.16 -13.78
C GLN A 9 -6.37 27.34 -14.01
N GLY A 10 -5.93 27.44 -15.26
CA GLY A 10 -4.53 27.74 -15.60
C GLY A 10 -3.61 26.51 -15.68
N PHE A 11 -4.15 25.29 -15.63
CA PHE A 11 -3.38 24.08 -15.91
C PHE A 11 -3.08 23.98 -17.41
N THR A 12 -1.80 23.84 -17.77
CA THR A 12 -1.32 23.87 -19.16
C THR A 12 -1.16 22.50 -19.80
N ASN A 13 -1.03 21.44 -19.01
CA ASN A 13 -0.93 20.07 -19.50
C ASN A 13 -2.00 19.21 -18.83
N ILE A 14 -3.07 18.92 -19.58
CA ILE A 14 -4.24 18.22 -19.08
C ILE A 14 -4.40 16.94 -19.87
N VAL A 15 -4.10 15.82 -19.23
CA VAL A 15 -4.32 14.48 -19.77
C VAL A 15 -5.71 14.02 -19.35
N ASN A 16 -6.48 13.43 -20.28
CA ASN A 16 -7.74 12.77 -19.96
C ASN A 16 -7.67 11.31 -20.42
N VAL A 17 -8.41 10.46 -19.72
CA VAL A 17 -8.73 9.12 -20.21
C VAL A 17 -9.86 9.25 -21.23
N ALA A 18 -9.61 8.84 -22.47
CA ALA A 18 -10.61 8.93 -23.53
C ALA A 18 -11.88 8.16 -23.14
N GLY A 19 -13.01 8.86 -23.06
CA GLY A 19 -14.30 8.31 -22.60
C GLY A 19 -14.52 8.34 -21.08
N GLY A 20 -13.54 8.81 -20.29
CA GLY A 20 -13.63 8.99 -18.84
C GLY A 20 -13.71 7.66 -18.07
N PHE A 21 -14.10 7.72 -16.79
CA PHE A 21 -14.30 6.53 -15.96
C PHE A 21 -15.28 5.53 -16.59
N ASN A 22 -16.30 6.00 -17.30
CA ASN A 22 -17.27 5.13 -17.96
C ASN A 22 -16.72 4.36 -19.17
N ALA A 23 -15.54 4.74 -19.69
CA ALA A 23 -14.83 4.00 -20.72
C ALA A 23 -13.68 3.16 -20.17
N TRP A 24 -13.44 3.22 -18.85
CA TRP A 24 -12.54 2.30 -18.18
C TRP A 24 -13.11 0.87 -18.29
N THR A 25 -12.37 0.01 -18.97
CA THR A 25 -12.67 -1.42 -19.11
C THR A 25 -11.62 -2.29 -18.44
N GLY A 26 -10.67 -1.67 -17.71
CA GLY A 26 -9.62 -2.34 -16.96
C GLY A 26 -10.08 -2.80 -15.58
N GLY A 27 -9.13 -3.19 -14.72
CA GLY A 27 -9.42 -3.67 -13.36
C GLY A 27 -10.13 -2.61 -12.51
N THR A 28 -11.23 -2.97 -11.86
CA THR A 28 -11.72 -2.23 -10.69
C THR A 28 -10.87 -2.58 -9.48
N ALA A 29 -10.88 -1.76 -8.42
CA ALA A 29 -10.34 -2.18 -7.13
C ALA A 29 -10.93 -3.57 -6.79
N PHE A 30 -10.05 -4.54 -6.57
CA PHE A 30 -10.44 -5.95 -6.40
C PHE A 30 -11.24 -6.18 -5.11
N LEU A 31 -11.17 -5.21 -4.20
CA LEU A 31 -11.87 -5.18 -2.93
C LEU A 31 -12.91 -4.05 -2.94
N GLY A 32 -14.11 -4.34 -2.45
CA GLY A 32 -15.13 -3.31 -2.24
C GLY A 32 -14.64 -2.26 -1.23
N GLU A 33 -15.18 -1.05 -1.31
CA GLU A 33 -14.74 0.12 -0.54
C GLU A 33 -14.57 -0.17 0.97
N GLU A 34 -15.40 -1.01 1.58
CA GLU A 34 -15.34 -1.27 3.03
C GLU A 34 -14.25 -2.27 3.47
N LYS A 35 -13.60 -2.99 2.56
CA LYS A 35 -12.62 -4.01 2.93
C LYS A 35 -11.32 -3.37 3.45
N GLY A 36 -10.71 -3.96 4.47
CA GLY A 36 -9.57 -3.38 5.20
C GLY A 36 -9.95 -2.29 6.20
N LEU A 37 -10.98 -1.47 5.93
CA LEU A 37 -11.47 -0.48 6.90
C LEU A 37 -12.01 -1.12 8.17
N ALA A 38 -12.58 -2.33 8.08
CA ALA A 38 -13.04 -3.07 9.25
C ALA A 38 -11.90 -3.39 10.24
N LEU A 39 -10.64 -3.42 9.80
CA LEU A 39 -9.48 -3.55 10.70
C LEU A 39 -9.27 -2.30 11.55
N PHE A 40 -9.78 -1.15 11.09
CA PHE A 40 -9.80 0.11 11.82
C PHE A 40 -11.11 0.33 12.61
N ASP A 41 -12.07 -0.60 12.55
CA ASP A 41 -13.28 -0.51 13.36
C ASP A 41 -12.96 -0.72 14.85
N GLY A 42 -13.47 0.16 15.71
CA GLY A 42 -13.13 0.13 17.14
C GLY A 42 -11.72 0.67 17.46
N VAL A 43 -10.99 1.20 16.47
CA VAL A 43 -9.78 2.00 16.71
C VAL A 43 -10.18 3.35 17.32
N THR A 44 -10.07 3.44 18.64
CA THR A 44 -10.42 4.64 19.41
C THR A 44 -9.22 5.50 19.78
N SER A 45 -7.99 5.08 19.45
CA SER A 45 -6.75 5.75 19.82
C SER A 45 -5.71 5.71 18.71
N VAL A 46 -4.74 6.62 18.79
CA VAL A 46 -3.61 6.64 17.86
C VAL A 46 -2.73 5.40 18.00
N GLU A 47 -2.63 4.85 19.21
CA GLU A 47 -1.90 3.61 19.46
C GLU A 47 -2.53 2.43 18.73
N ASN A 48 -3.85 2.30 18.77
CA ASN A 48 -4.54 1.23 18.06
C ASN A 48 -4.44 1.41 16.54
N ALA A 49 -4.50 2.65 16.05
CA ALA A 49 -4.35 2.94 14.62
C ALA A 49 -2.96 2.55 14.11
N LEU A 50 -1.91 2.89 14.85
CA LEU A 50 -0.53 2.53 14.51
C LEU A 50 -0.27 1.04 14.67
N ALA A 51 -0.92 0.36 15.63
CA ALA A 51 -0.83 -1.08 15.79
C ALA A 51 -1.45 -1.83 14.60
N VAL A 52 -2.60 -1.37 14.12
CA VAL A 52 -3.26 -1.91 12.92
C VAL A 52 -2.38 -1.68 11.69
N ALA A 53 -1.92 -0.44 11.46
CA ALA A 53 -1.03 -0.11 10.35
C ALA A 53 0.21 -1.03 10.32
N TYR A 54 0.88 -1.19 11.46
CA TYR A 54 2.04 -2.09 11.55
C TYR A 54 1.72 -3.54 11.17
N SER A 55 0.55 -4.05 11.58
CA SER A 55 0.14 -5.43 11.29
C SER A 55 -0.08 -5.60 9.78
N LEU A 56 -0.59 -4.57 9.10
CA LEU A 56 -0.70 -4.55 7.63
C LEU A 56 0.67 -4.59 6.96
N GLU A 57 1.60 -3.73 7.41
CA GLU A 57 2.98 -3.70 6.89
C GLU A 57 3.69 -5.05 7.11
N GLU A 58 3.47 -5.68 8.26
CA GLU A 58 4.03 -7.01 8.53
C GLU A 58 3.46 -8.08 7.63
N GLY A 59 2.14 -8.07 7.42
CA GLY A 59 1.51 -8.92 6.44
C GLY A 59 2.20 -8.76 5.08
N LEU A 60 2.32 -7.53 4.58
CA LEU A 60 2.90 -7.25 3.26
C LEU A 60 4.37 -7.68 3.17
N LYS A 61 5.15 -7.41 4.23
CA LYS A 61 6.54 -7.89 4.35
C LYS A 61 6.60 -9.40 4.21
N ASN A 62 5.81 -10.14 4.99
CA ASN A 62 5.77 -11.61 4.96
C ASN A 62 5.31 -12.12 3.60
N PHE A 63 4.30 -11.47 2.98
CA PHE A 63 3.83 -11.81 1.64
C PHE A 63 4.95 -11.69 0.60
N TYR A 64 5.70 -10.58 0.60
CA TYR A 64 6.80 -10.41 -0.35
C TYR A 64 7.96 -11.37 -0.09
N GLU A 65 8.28 -11.69 1.17
CA GLU A 65 9.27 -12.73 1.51
C GLU A 65 8.84 -14.11 1.00
N ASP A 66 7.58 -14.48 1.19
CA ASP A 66 7.00 -15.73 0.69
C ASP A 66 7.04 -15.79 -0.84
N MET A 67 6.75 -14.68 -1.51
CA MET A 67 6.79 -14.61 -2.97
C MET A 67 8.21 -14.70 -3.51
N ALA A 68 9.18 -14.03 -2.88
CA ALA A 68 10.59 -14.15 -3.22
C ALA A 68 11.09 -15.61 -3.16
N ALA A 69 10.57 -16.40 -2.20
CA ALA A 69 10.90 -17.81 -2.05
C ALA A 69 10.26 -18.71 -3.13
N LYS A 70 9.15 -18.29 -3.74
CA LYS A 70 8.40 -19.06 -4.75
C LYS A 70 8.87 -18.80 -6.18
N VAL A 71 9.36 -17.61 -6.48
CA VAL A 71 9.77 -17.25 -7.84
C VAL A 71 11.13 -17.83 -8.25
N THR A 72 11.20 -18.33 -9.48
CA THR A 72 12.43 -18.89 -10.06
C THR A 72 13.29 -17.84 -10.77
N VAL A 73 12.69 -16.76 -11.26
CA VAL A 73 13.38 -15.67 -11.98
C VAL A 73 14.13 -14.78 -10.98
N ASP A 74 15.44 -14.59 -11.17
CA ASP A 74 16.29 -13.84 -10.24
C ASP A 74 15.88 -12.37 -10.11
N ALA A 75 15.49 -11.73 -11.21
CA ALA A 75 15.00 -10.34 -11.20
C ALA A 75 13.72 -10.19 -10.36
N ALA A 76 12.76 -11.11 -10.54
CA ALA A 76 11.55 -11.19 -9.73
C ALA A 76 11.87 -11.38 -8.24
N ARG A 77 12.81 -12.28 -7.91
CA ARG A 77 13.23 -12.50 -6.52
C ARG A 77 13.82 -11.24 -5.90
N GLN A 78 14.67 -10.54 -6.64
CA GLN A 78 15.27 -9.28 -6.18
C GLN A 78 14.22 -8.20 -5.94
N LEU A 79 13.25 -8.06 -6.85
CA LEU A 79 12.15 -7.11 -6.71
C LEU A 79 11.31 -7.40 -5.46
N PHE A 80 10.90 -8.65 -5.25
CA PHE A 80 10.16 -9.02 -4.04
C PHE A 80 10.96 -8.78 -2.75
N HIS A 81 12.26 -9.06 -2.74
CA HIS A 81 13.10 -8.71 -1.60
C HIS A 81 13.14 -7.20 -1.36
N GLN A 82 13.30 -6.39 -2.40
CA GLN A 82 13.27 -4.92 -2.27
C GLN A 82 11.95 -4.42 -1.69
N LEU A 83 10.82 -4.96 -2.15
CA LEU A 83 9.49 -4.64 -1.62
C LEU A 83 9.37 -5.00 -0.13
N SER A 84 9.82 -6.19 0.30
CA SER A 84 9.80 -6.53 1.74
C SER A 84 10.64 -5.56 2.59
N GLN A 85 11.76 -5.06 2.07
CA GLN A 85 12.63 -4.12 2.76
C GLN A 85 12.02 -2.71 2.84
N ILE A 86 11.10 -2.38 1.94
CA ILE A 86 10.30 -1.16 2.02
C ILE A 86 9.34 -1.28 3.22
N GLU A 87 8.61 -2.40 3.34
CA GLU A 87 7.67 -2.60 4.45
C GLU A 87 8.37 -2.64 5.82
N MET A 88 9.59 -3.19 5.89
CA MET A 88 10.39 -3.09 7.11
C MET A 88 10.67 -1.63 7.54
N LYS A 89 10.86 -0.71 6.59
CA LYS A 89 11.07 0.71 6.88
C LYS A 89 9.79 1.39 7.32
N HIS A 90 8.63 1.01 6.76
CA HIS A 90 7.33 1.45 7.25
C HIS A 90 7.13 1.05 8.71
N GLN A 91 7.41 -0.21 9.04
CA GLN A 91 7.35 -0.71 10.42
C GLN A 91 8.24 0.10 11.38
N ASP A 92 9.50 0.37 10.99
CA ASP A 92 10.43 1.18 11.80
C ASP A 92 9.88 2.60 12.03
N ARG A 93 9.28 3.17 11.00
CA ARG A 93 8.69 4.51 11.06
C ARG A 93 7.43 4.57 11.92
N ILE A 94 6.58 3.56 11.84
CA ILE A 94 5.41 3.41 12.70
C ILE A 94 5.83 3.32 14.18
N ILE A 95 6.88 2.55 14.49
CA ILE A 95 7.43 2.46 15.85
C ILE A 95 7.98 3.82 16.33
N ALA A 96 8.72 4.52 15.47
CA ALA A 96 9.23 5.85 15.78
C ALA A 96 8.09 6.85 16.06
N GLN A 97 7.05 6.83 15.23
CA GLN A 97 5.88 7.69 15.38
C GLN A 97 5.06 7.35 16.62
N TYR A 98 4.90 6.07 16.95
CA TYR A 98 4.30 5.65 18.21
C TYR A 98 5.05 6.25 19.40
N THR A 99 6.38 6.18 19.37
CA THR A 99 7.23 6.73 20.45
C THR A 99 7.07 8.24 20.56
N GLU A 100 7.07 8.96 19.44
CA GLU A 100 6.88 10.42 19.41
C GLU A 100 5.52 10.84 19.96
N LEU A 101 4.44 10.17 19.54
CA LEU A 101 3.08 10.57 19.89
C LEU A 101 2.65 10.16 21.30
N THR A 102 3.20 9.06 21.82
CA THR A 102 2.82 8.54 23.14
C THR A 102 3.82 8.89 24.24
N GLY A 103 5.04 9.31 23.88
CA GLY A 103 6.16 9.47 24.80
C GLY A 103 6.66 8.14 25.39
N ARG A 104 6.19 6.99 24.87
CA ARG A 104 6.52 5.66 25.38
C ARG A 104 7.36 4.91 24.33
N PRO A 105 8.69 4.82 24.51
CA PRO A 105 9.51 4.00 23.62
C PRO A 105 9.12 2.53 23.76
N VAL A 106 9.11 1.85 22.63
CA VAL A 106 8.75 0.44 22.49
C VAL A 106 9.74 -0.22 21.55
N THR A 107 10.10 -1.46 21.85
CA THR A 107 10.87 -2.28 20.91
C THR A 107 9.94 -2.87 19.85
N ARG A 108 10.53 -3.29 18.74
CA ARG A 108 9.84 -4.03 17.68
C ARG A 108 9.11 -5.26 18.24
N GLU A 109 9.78 -6.08 19.03
CA GLU A 109 9.20 -7.29 19.63
C GLU A 109 8.01 -6.98 20.54
N THR A 110 8.07 -5.85 21.26
CA THR A 110 6.96 -5.41 22.13
C THR A 110 5.80 -4.87 21.32
N PHE A 111 6.07 -4.30 20.16
CA PHE A 111 5.06 -3.81 19.23
C PHE A 111 4.36 -4.99 18.55
N GLU A 112 5.15 -5.97 18.08
CA GLU A 112 4.68 -7.20 17.45
C GLU A 112 3.79 -8.03 18.39
N ALA A 113 4.11 -8.07 19.69
CA ALA A 113 3.26 -8.75 20.68
C ALA A 113 1.84 -8.16 20.84
N ARG A 114 1.55 -6.98 20.26
CA ARG A 114 0.24 -6.31 20.28
C ARG A 114 -0.56 -6.48 18.99
N GLN A 115 -0.04 -7.26 18.04
CA GLN A 115 -0.63 -7.42 16.72
C GLN A 115 -2.04 -8.00 16.74
N VAL A 116 -2.81 -7.57 15.75
CA VAL A 116 -4.04 -8.21 15.32
C VAL A 116 -3.63 -9.28 14.30
N SER A 117 -4.40 -10.38 14.21
CA SER A 117 -4.17 -11.56 13.35
C SER A 117 -3.45 -11.28 12.02
N GLU A 118 -2.62 -12.22 11.54
CA GLU A 118 -1.90 -12.16 10.24
C GLU A 118 -2.87 -11.94 9.08
N VAL A 119 -3.05 -10.68 8.69
CA VAL A 119 -3.95 -10.25 7.63
C VAL A 119 -3.25 -9.11 6.90
N LEU A 120 -3.16 -9.23 5.57
CA LEU A 120 -2.68 -8.18 4.67
C LEU A 120 -3.62 -6.99 4.66
N GLU A 121 -3.19 -5.96 3.93
CA GLU A 121 -4.03 -4.83 3.56
C GLU A 121 -5.41 -5.31 3.06
N GLY A 122 -6.49 -4.58 3.30
CA GLY A 122 -7.80 -5.03 2.80
C GLY A 122 -8.42 -6.26 3.52
N GLY A 123 -7.79 -6.80 4.56
CA GLY A 123 -8.42 -7.84 5.39
C GLY A 123 -8.29 -9.27 4.88
N LEU A 124 -7.30 -9.56 4.04
CA LEU A 124 -7.08 -10.87 3.41
C LEU A 124 -5.79 -11.54 3.87
N THR A 125 -5.71 -12.86 3.78
CA THR A 125 -4.45 -13.60 3.97
C THR A 125 -3.52 -13.49 2.74
N THR A 126 -2.25 -13.84 2.91
CA THR A 126 -1.24 -13.98 1.85
C THR A 126 -1.75 -14.79 0.66
N GLU A 127 -2.36 -15.94 0.93
CA GLU A 127 -2.87 -16.85 -0.11
C GLU A 127 -4.09 -16.26 -0.83
N GLU A 128 -4.96 -15.54 -0.12
CA GLU A 128 -6.12 -14.89 -0.72
C GLU A 128 -5.73 -13.70 -1.62
N TYR A 129 -4.74 -12.89 -1.21
CA TYR A 129 -4.20 -11.81 -2.08
C TYR A 129 -3.56 -12.38 -3.34
N ALA A 130 -2.69 -13.39 -3.17
CA ALA A 130 -2.01 -14.08 -4.26
C ALA A 130 -3.00 -14.58 -5.31
N ASN A 131 -4.01 -15.35 -4.88
CA ASN A 131 -5.01 -15.94 -5.77
C ASN A 131 -5.91 -14.90 -6.45
N LEU A 132 -6.11 -13.73 -5.84
CA LEU A 132 -7.00 -12.69 -6.37
C LEU A 132 -6.30 -11.81 -7.42
N LEU A 133 -5.03 -11.50 -7.21
CA LEU A 133 -4.31 -10.48 -7.99
C LEU A 133 -3.30 -11.04 -8.98
N MET A 134 -2.83 -12.28 -8.80
CA MET A 134 -1.85 -12.88 -9.70
C MET A 134 -2.08 -14.39 -9.87
N PRO A 135 -2.78 -14.82 -10.94
CA PRO A 135 -2.78 -16.23 -11.33
C PRO A 135 -1.40 -16.71 -11.85
N SER A 136 -0.47 -15.78 -12.10
CA SER A 136 0.88 -15.96 -12.66
C SER A 136 1.84 -14.96 -12.03
N TYR A 137 3.11 -15.34 -11.84
CA TYR A 137 4.21 -14.47 -11.38
C TYR A 137 5.39 -14.54 -12.37
N ASP A 138 5.06 -14.76 -13.64
CA ASP A 138 6.02 -15.26 -14.62
C ASP A 138 6.89 -14.13 -15.20
N THR A 139 6.43 -12.87 -15.13
CA THR A 139 7.18 -11.69 -15.61
C THR A 139 7.43 -10.66 -14.52
N VAL A 140 8.47 -9.85 -14.72
CA VAL A 140 8.80 -8.73 -13.83
C VAL A 140 7.72 -7.65 -13.91
N SER A 141 7.16 -7.40 -15.10
CA SER A 141 6.05 -6.47 -15.30
C SER A 141 4.81 -6.85 -14.49
N GLU A 142 4.37 -8.11 -14.49
CA GLU A 142 3.23 -8.57 -13.67
C GLU A 142 3.45 -8.32 -12.17
N ILE A 143 4.68 -8.51 -11.68
CA ILE A 143 5.03 -8.27 -10.28
C ILE A 143 5.00 -6.78 -9.96
N ILE A 144 5.49 -5.92 -10.86
CA ILE A 144 5.41 -4.47 -10.68
C ILE A 144 3.96 -4.00 -10.67
N GLU A 145 3.10 -4.53 -11.56
CA GLU A 145 1.67 -4.21 -11.57
C GLU A 145 1.00 -4.58 -10.24
N LEU A 146 1.32 -5.76 -9.69
CA LEU A 146 0.84 -6.12 -8.37
C LEU A 146 1.31 -5.12 -7.31
N ALA A 147 2.60 -4.85 -7.23
CA ALA A 147 3.15 -3.95 -6.23
C ALA A 147 2.45 -2.58 -6.32
N MET A 148 2.25 -2.05 -7.53
CA MET A 148 1.48 -0.82 -7.74
C MET A 148 0.02 -0.94 -7.27
N SER A 149 -0.63 -2.08 -7.49
CA SER A 149 -2.00 -2.30 -7.02
C SER A 149 -2.11 -2.35 -5.50
N ILE A 150 -1.10 -2.89 -4.81
CA ILE A 150 -1.01 -2.95 -3.35
C ILE A 150 -0.78 -1.53 -2.82
N GLU A 151 0.23 -0.83 -3.32
CA GLU A 151 0.57 0.54 -2.90
C GLU A 151 -0.59 1.52 -3.12
N ALA A 152 -1.35 1.36 -4.20
CA ALA A 152 -2.55 2.16 -4.46
C ALA A 152 -3.69 1.86 -3.49
N GLN A 153 -3.84 0.60 -3.06
CA GLN A 153 -4.80 0.23 -2.04
C GLN A 153 -4.36 0.79 -0.68
N ALA A 154 -3.08 0.63 -0.32
CA ALA A 154 -2.53 1.09 0.96
C ALA A 154 -2.70 2.60 1.10
N LEU A 155 -2.38 3.34 0.04
CA LEU A 155 -2.65 4.77 -0.08
C LEU A 155 -4.12 5.10 0.23
N ASP A 156 -5.06 4.44 -0.45
CA ASP A 156 -6.48 4.68 -0.29
C ASP A 156 -6.98 4.31 1.11
N LEU A 157 -6.57 3.15 1.64
CA LEU A 157 -6.90 2.68 2.98
C LEU A 157 -6.40 3.67 4.04
N TYR A 158 -5.15 4.11 3.96
CA TYR A 158 -4.59 5.05 4.93
C TYR A 158 -5.24 6.43 4.85
N LEU A 159 -5.58 6.91 3.65
CA LEU A 159 -6.34 8.15 3.51
C LEU A 159 -7.73 8.04 4.16
N ARG A 160 -8.47 6.96 3.88
CA ARG A 160 -9.80 6.75 4.47
C ARG A 160 -9.74 6.52 5.97
N ALA A 161 -8.76 5.78 6.46
CA ALA A 161 -8.50 5.61 7.89
C ALA A 161 -8.17 6.95 8.57
N SER A 162 -7.40 7.82 7.90
CA SER A 162 -7.07 9.15 8.42
C SER A 162 -8.28 10.06 8.59
N GLU A 163 -9.31 9.91 7.74
CA GLU A 163 -10.57 10.65 7.88
C GLU A 163 -11.46 10.10 9.01
N LYS A 164 -11.29 8.83 9.40
CA LYS A 164 -11.96 8.22 10.57
C LYS A 164 -11.23 8.50 11.89
N ALA A 165 -9.99 8.99 11.84
CA ALA A 165 -9.17 9.21 13.03
C ALA A 165 -9.79 10.26 13.98
N GLN A 166 -9.89 9.90 15.27
CA GLN A 166 -10.53 10.75 16.29
C GLN A 166 -9.62 11.86 16.83
N ASN A 167 -8.35 11.90 16.43
CA ASN A 167 -7.40 12.92 16.87
C ASN A 167 -6.43 13.32 15.75
N GLU A 168 -5.99 14.58 15.78
CA GLU A 168 -5.13 15.19 14.76
C GLU A 168 -3.77 14.51 14.63
N ALA A 169 -3.23 13.95 15.72
CA ALA A 169 -1.95 13.26 15.70
C ALA A 169 -2.01 11.96 14.88
N GLY A 170 -3.03 11.13 15.11
CA GLY A 170 -3.27 9.91 14.35
C GLY A 170 -3.65 10.19 12.89
N LYS A 171 -4.42 11.26 12.64
CA LYS A 171 -4.70 11.71 11.27
C LYS A 171 -3.41 12.04 10.52
N LYS A 172 -2.52 12.84 11.13
CA LYS A 172 -1.23 13.19 10.53
C LYS A 172 -0.34 11.97 10.29
N ALA A 173 -0.34 11.01 11.22
CA ALA A 173 0.41 9.77 11.09
C ALA A 173 -0.03 8.96 9.87
N LEU A 174 -1.34 8.71 9.74
CA LEU A 174 -1.89 7.96 8.61
C LEU A 174 -1.68 8.68 7.27
N ILE A 175 -1.83 10.01 7.24
CA ILE A 175 -1.53 10.81 6.04
C ILE A 175 -0.05 10.73 5.66
N GLN A 176 0.85 10.65 6.64
CA GLN A 176 2.29 10.55 6.39
C GLN A 176 2.63 9.22 5.73
N ILE A 177 2.10 8.10 6.25
CA ILE A 177 2.25 6.77 5.64
C ILE A 177 1.65 6.77 4.23
N ALA A 178 0.43 7.30 4.06
CA ALA A 178 -0.19 7.44 2.74
C ALA A 178 0.67 8.22 1.72
N ASN A 179 1.44 9.23 2.14
CA ASN A 179 2.31 9.96 1.22
C ASN A 179 3.60 9.19 0.88
N GLU A 180 4.00 8.23 1.69
CA GLU A 180 5.10 7.30 1.37
C GLU A 180 4.67 6.36 0.24
N GLU A 181 3.44 5.83 0.28
CA GLU A 181 2.91 4.98 -0.80
C GLU A 181 2.80 5.70 -2.14
N LYS A 182 2.52 7.01 -2.13
CA LYS A 182 2.58 7.83 -3.37
C LYS A 182 3.99 7.87 -3.96
N THR A 183 5.00 7.91 -3.10
CA THR A 183 6.40 7.92 -3.52
C THR A 183 6.78 6.57 -4.09
N HIS A 184 6.28 5.48 -3.51
CA HIS A 184 6.46 4.12 -4.02
C HIS A 184 5.77 3.91 -5.36
N LEU A 185 4.51 4.32 -5.50
CA LEU A 185 3.79 4.31 -6.78
C LEU A 185 4.54 5.04 -7.87
N ALA A 186 5.10 6.22 -7.58
CA ALA A 186 5.90 6.96 -8.55
C ALA A 186 7.17 6.19 -8.95
N ARG A 187 7.84 5.54 -8.00
CA ARG A 187 9.05 4.75 -8.25
C ARG A 187 8.75 3.47 -9.04
N LEU A 188 7.67 2.77 -8.70
CA LEU A 188 7.21 1.58 -9.40
C LEU A 188 6.75 1.92 -10.83
N GLY A 189 6.13 3.08 -11.03
CA GLY A 189 5.80 3.58 -12.37
C GLY A 189 7.03 3.77 -13.25
N GLN A 190 8.11 4.35 -12.70
CA GLN A 190 9.39 4.46 -13.42
C GLN A 190 9.98 3.07 -13.74
N LEU A 191 9.96 2.16 -12.77
CA LEU A 191 10.46 0.81 -12.96
C LEU A 191 9.67 0.03 -14.02
N MET A 192 8.35 0.25 -14.09
CA MET A 192 7.49 -0.31 -15.13
C MET A 192 7.90 0.19 -16.52
N GLU A 193 8.10 1.50 -16.67
CA GLU A 193 8.55 2.09 -17.94
C GLU A 193 9.89 1.48 -18.38
N GLU A 194 10.88 1.43 -17.47
CA GLU A 194 12.18 0.81 -17.72
C GLU A 194 12.06 -0.66 -18.14
N THR A 195 11.21 -1.44 -17.45
CA THR A 195 11.00 -2.87 -17.73
C THR A 195 10.36 -3.09 -19.10
N LEU A 196 9.35 -2.29 -19.46
CA LEU A 196 8.67 -2.41 -20.75
C LEU A 196 9.55 -2.00 -21.93
N GLU A 197 10.48 -1.06 -21.73
CA GLU A 197 11.47 -0.69 -22.74
C GLU A 197 12.52 -1.79 -22.98
N GLU A 198 12.90 -2.53 -21.94
CA GLU A 198 13.84 -3.67 -22.06
C GLU A 198 13.19 -4.90 -22.73
N GLU A 199 11.86 -5.04 -22.64
CA GLU A 199 11.08 -6.12 -23.26
C GLU A 199 10.70 -5.86 -24.74
N ALA A 200 10.89 -4.64 -25.25
CA ALA A 200 10.49 -4.19 -26.59
C ALA A 200 11.56 -4.39 -27.70
#